data_AF-A0A7S1BCB3-F1
#
_entry.id   AF-A0A7S1BCB3-F1
#
_cell.length_a   1.000
_cell.length_b   1.000
_cell.length_c   1.000
_cell.angle_alpha   90.00
_cell.angle_beta   90.00
_cell.angle_gamma   90.00
#
_symmetry.space_group_name_H-M   'P 1'
#
loop_
_entity.id
_entity.type
_entity.pdbx_description
1 polymer ?
#
loop_
_entity_poly.entity_id
_entity_poly.type
_entity_poly.pdbx_seq_one_letter_code
_entity_poly.pdbx_strand_id
1 'polypeptide(L)'
;MTFIANKASVYLTSQRYEECVASCDEALVVGKENRAPFEERAKILARAGKALQKLKKYEEAIEYYKNAQLEHFDKGTQRLLKTLELEKRKMDAANYQDDEKAEEAKQRGNNFFRNKEWAKAIKEYEEAIKRSPKNAPIRNNLSAALCKIGDFNGAKREIDKAIELDDKYVKAYVRKGEIEMLMKENHKAIDSYQAGLNIDPGNVACKEGLRKCNAAIMNTSGLTEEEKKERAAHGMADPEIQSILSDPVIRQVLQDFNDNPQAAQSALKDPIISNKINKLIASGVVQTG
;
A
#
# COMPACT_ATOMS: atom_id res chain seq x y z
N MET A 1 -37.37 -8.73 -34.19
CA MET A 1 -36.17 -8.32 -33.42
C MET A 1 -35.45 -7.10 -34.02
N THR A 2 -35.00 -7.14 -35.27
CA THR A 2 -34.15 -6.10 -35.89
C THR A 2 -34.75 -4.68 -35.85
N PHE A 3 -36.04 -4.53 -36.12
CA PHE A 3 -36.72 -3.22 -36.04
C PHE A 3 -36.66 -2.62 -34.62
N ILE A 4 -36.99 -3.42 -33.60
CA ILE A 4 -36.98 -2.99 -32.19
C ILE A 4 -35.53 -2.70 -31.73
N ALA A 5 -34.56 -3.51 -32.19
CA ALA A 5 -33.15 -3.29 -31.91
C ALA A 5 -32.62 -1.96 -32.50
N ASN A 6 -33.07 -1.59 -33.69
CA ASN A 6 -32.75 -0.30 -34.32
C ASN A 6 -33.40 0.86 -33.55
N LYS A 7 -34.66 0.71 -33.13
CA LYS A 7 -35.35 1.68 -32.27
C LYS A 7 -34.59 1.91 -30.95
N ALA A 8 -34.13 0.85 -30.31
CA ALA A 8 -33.29 0.96 -29.12
C ALA A 8 -31.99 1.74 -29.39
N SER A 9 -31.37 1.56 -30.57
CA SER A 9 -30.18 2.32 -30.96
C SER A 9 -30.45 3.82 -31.12
N VAL A 10 -31.63 4.19 -31.62
CA VAL A 10 -32.06 5.60 -31.71
C VAL A 10 -32.26 6.18 -30.32
N TYR A 11 -32.88 5.45 -29.40
CA TYR A 11 -33.03 5.91 -28.02
C TYR A 11 -31.70 6.11 -27.31
N LEU A 12 -30.74 5.19 -27.51
CA LEU A 12 -29.40 5.34 -26.95
C LEU A 12 -28.70 6.63 -27.43
N THR A 13 -28.78 6.91 -28.73
CA THR A 13 -28.17 8.12 -29.33
C THR A 13 -28.90 9.40 -28.94
N SER A 14 -30.21 9.32 -28.72
CA SER A 14 -31.05 10.42 -28.25
C SER A 14 -31.00 10.63 -26.73
N GLN A 15 -30.11 9.93 -26.01
CA GLN A 15 -29.98 9.98 -24.54
C GLN A 15 -31.25 9.58 -23.76
N ARG A 16 -32.15 8.83 -24.40
CA ARG A 16 -33.37 8.26 -23.83
C ARG A 16 -33.05 6.86 -23.31
N TYR A 17 -32.34 6.79 -22.19
CA TYR A 17 -31.68 5.57 -21.75
C TYR A 17 -32.66 4.54 -21.20
N GLU A 18 -33.66 4.96 -20.45
CA GLU A 18 -34.72 4.10 -19.92
C GLU A 18 -35.50 3.44 -21.06
N GLU A 19 -35.90 4.22 -22.08
CA GLU A 19 -36.61 3.66 -23.24
C GLU A 19 -35.70 2.78 -24.11
N CYS A 20 -34.40 3.06 -24.15
CA CYS A 20 -33.42 2.17 -24.77
C CYS A 20 -33.40 0.80 -24.08
N VAL A 21 -33.34 0.76 -22.75
CA VAL A 21 -33.31 -0.50 -21.98
C VAL A 21 -34.60 -1.27 -22.21
N ALA A 22 -35.76 -0.62 -22.05
CA ALA A 22 -37.06 -1.26 -22.27
C ALA A 22 -37.20 -1.84 -23.69
N SER A 23 -36.74 -1.10 -24.71
CA SER A 23 -36.76 -1.57 -26.11
C SER A 23 -35.77 -2.71 -26.34
N CYS A 24 -34.64 -2.72 -25.66
CA CYS A 24 -33.70 -3.84 -25.70
C CYS A 24 -34.30 -5.11 -25.09
N ASP A 25 -34.97 -4.99 -23.94
CA ASP A 25 -35.63 -6.12 -23.28
C ASP A 25 -36.74 -6.72 -24.15
N GLU A 26 -37.59 -5.85 -24.73
CA GLU A 26 -38.61 -6.25 -25.70
C GLU A 26 -37.98 -6.96 -26.91
N ALA A 27 -36.89 -6.40 -27.45
CA ALA A 27 -36.19 -7.01 -28.59
C ALA A 27 -35.59 -8.38 -28.25
N LEU A 28 -35.16 -8.60 -27.01
CA LEU A 28 -34.61 -9.88 -26.55
C LEU A 28 -35.68 -10.95 -26.39
N VAL A 29 -36.88 -10.59 -25.90
CA VAL A 29 -38.03 -11.51 -25.84
C VAL A 29 -38.39 -11.98 -27.25
N VAL A 30 -38.66 -11.04 -28.15
CA VAL A 30 -38.98 -11.34 -29.56
C VAL A 30 -37.84 -12.10 -30.24
N GLY A 31 -36.58 -11.77 -29.92
CA GLY A 31 -35.41 -12.45 -30.46
C GLY A 31 -35.32 -13.92 -30.03
N LYS A 32 -35.61 -14.23 -28.77
CA LYS A 32 -35.62 -15.61 -28.25
C LYS A 32 -36.72 -16.44 -28.90
N GLU A 33 -37.93 -15.90 -29.00
CA GLU A 33 -39.07 -16.57 -29.63
C GLU A 33 -38.81 -16.93 -31.11
N ASN A 34 -38.14 -16.02 -31.83
CA ASN A 34 -37.81 -16.19 -33.24
C ASN A 34 -36.43 -16.83 -33.49
N ARG A 35 -35.79 -17.41 -32.45
CA ARG A 35 -34.48 -18.07 -32.54
C ARG A 35 -33.39 -17.22 -33.21
N ALA A 36 -33.35 -15.94 -32.88
CA ALA A 36 -32.38 -15.02 -33.42
C ALA A 36 -30.93 -15.42 -33.04
N PRO A 37 -29.93 -15.07 -33.88
CA PRO A 37 -28.54 -15.41 -33.63
C PRO A 37 -28.05 -14.93 -32.26
N PHE A 38 -27.27 -15.76 -31.58
CA PHE A 38 -26.70 -15.45 -30.26
C PHE A 38 -25.87 -14.15 -30.28
N GLU A 39 -25.11 -13.92 -31.35
CA GLU A 39 -24.33 -12.70 -31.53
C GLU A 39 -25.21 -11.44 -31.56
N GLU A 40 -26.36 -11.49 -32.23
CA GLU A 40 -27.29 -10.35 -32.28
C GLU A 40 -27.94 -10.09 -30.91
N ARG A 41 -28.31 -11.15 -30.19
CA ARG A 41 -28.84 -11.06 -28.82
C ARG A 41 -27.82 -10.44 -27.88
N ALA A 42 -26.56 -10.87 -27.96
CA ALA A 42 -25.46 -10.31 -27.19
C ALA A 42 -25.23 -8.81 -27.48
N LYS A 43 -25.32 -8.39 -28.76
CA LYS A 43 -25.24 -6.97 -29.13
C LYS A 43 -26.36 -6.13 -28.51
N ILE A 44 -27.59 -6.66 -28.41
CA ILE A 44 -28.71 -5.96 -27.76
C ILE A 44 -28.50 -5.87 -26.25
N LEU A 45 -28.07 -6.95 -25.59
CA LEU A 45 -27.72 -6.95 -24.17
C LEU A 45 -26.61 -5.92 -23.86
N ALA A 46 -25.56 -5.88 -24.69
CA ALA A 46 -24.50 -4.89 -24.56
C ALA A 46 -25.01 -3.45 -24.77
N ARG A 47 -26.02 -3.24 -25.64
CA ARG A 47 -26.66 -1.93 -25.82
C ARG A 47 -27.44 -1.50 -24.58
N ALA A 48 -28.20 -2.40 -23.96
CA ALA A 48 -28.88 -2.13 -22.69
C ALA A 48 -27.89 -1.80 -21.57
N GLY A 49 -26.82 -2.60 -21.43
CA GLY A 49 -25.74 -2.33 -20.48
C GLY A 49 -25.09 -0.95 -20.69
N LYS A 50 -24.94 -0.51 -21.94
CA LYS A 50 -24.40 0.82 -22.27
C LYS A 50 -25.34 1.95 -21.89
N ALA A 51 -26.65 1.77 -22.05
CA ALA A 51 -27.64 2.74 -21.59
C ALA A 51 -27.64 2.87 -20.06
N LEU A 52 -27.63 1.75 -19.34
CA LEU A 52 -27.58 1.71 -17.86
C LEU A 52 -26.28 2.30 -17.31
N GLN A 53 -25.15 2.08 -17.99
CA GLN A 53 -23.88 2.73 -17.66
C GLN A 53 -24.00 4.25 -17.75
N LYS A 54 -24.71 4.80 -18.74
CA LYS A 54 -24.95 6.25 -18.86
C LYS A 54 -25.84 6.80 -17.75
N LEU A 55 -26.76 5.98 -17.24
CA LEU A 55 -27.57 6.27 -16.05
C LEU A 55 -26.83 6.06 -14.72
N LYS A 56 -25.54 5.66 -14.74
CA LYS A 56 -24.75 5.27 -13.56
C LYS A 56 -25.36 4.12 -12.74
N LYS A 57 -26.24 3.32 -13.34
CA LYS A 57 -26.82 2.10 -12.75
C LYS A 57 -25.87 0.93 -12.97
N TYR A 58 -24.72 0.99 -12.30
CA TYR A 58 -23.60 0.08 -12.60
C TYR A 58 -23.88 -1.38 -12.30
N GLU A 59 -24.64 -1.69 -11.24
CA GLU A 59 -24.99 -3.08 -10.91
C GLU A 59 -25.84 -3.72 -12.03
N GLU A 60 -26.92 -3.06 -12.42
CA GLU A 60 -27.79 -3.51 -13.52
C GLU A 60 -26.98 -3.62 -14.83
N ALA A 61 -26.15 -2.62 -15.15
CA ALA A 61 -25.32 -2.63 -16.35
C ALA A 61 -24.34 -3.82 -16.39
N ILE A 62 -23.70 -4.16 -15.27
CA ILE A 62 -22.79 -5.31 -15.14
C ILE A 62 -23.54 -6.61 -15.44
N GLU A 63 -24.77 -6.76 -14.95
CA GLU A 63 -25.60 -7.94 -15.20
C GLU A 63 -25.88 -8.10 -16.70
N TYR A 64 -26.28 -7.03 -17.39
CA TYR A 64 -26.49 -7.06 -18.84
C TYR A 64 -25.21 -7.44 -19.62
N TYR A 65 -24.04 -6.93 -19.22
CA TYR A 65 -22.79 -7.31 -19.87
C TYR A 65 -22.37 -8.75 -19.58
N LYS A 66 -22.60 -9.26 -18.36
CA LYS A 66 -22.40 -10.69 -18.04
C LYS A 66 -23.30 -11.57 -18.88
N ASN A 67 -24.59 -11.22 -18.99
CA ASN A 67 -25.54 -11.92 -19.85
C ASN A 67 -25.13 -11.86 -21.32
N ALA A 68 -24.62 -10.73 -21.80
CA ALA A 68 -24.10 -10.62 -23.17
C ALA A 68 -22.93 -11.58 -23.42
N GLN A 69 -21.99 -11.69 -22.46
CA GLN A 69 -20.87 -12.64 -22.55
C GLN A 69 -21.30 -14.10 -22.52
N LEU A 70 -22.35 -14.42 -21.74
CA LEU A 70 -22.92 -15.77 -21.68
C LEU A 70 -23.63 -16.14 -22.98
N GLU A 71 -24.32 -15.20 -23.62
CA GLU A 71 -24.96 -15.40 -24.93
C GLU A 71 -23.92 -15.59 -26.04
N HIS A 72 -22.96 -14.68 -26.13
CA HIS A 72 -21.87 -14.75 -27.11
C HIS A 72 -20.65 -14.02 -26.58
N PHE A 73 -19.55 -14.76 -26.39
CA PHE A 73 -18.31 -14.19 -25.92
C PHE A 73 -17.76 -13.15 -26.90
N ASP A 74 -17.48 -11.96 -26.37
CA ASP A 74 -16.84 -10.87 -27.11
C ASP A 74 -15.76 -10.21 -26.25
N LYS A 75 -14.54 -10.11 -26.77
CA LYS A 75 -13.41 -9.51 -26.06
C LYS A 75 -13.64 -8.03 -25.74
N GLY A 76 -14.37 -7.29 -26.60
CA GLY A 76 -14.68 -5.89 -26.37
C GLY A 76 -15.55 -5.70 -25.13
N THR A 77 -16.63 -6.47 -25.08
CA THR A 77 -17.59 -6.50 -23.98
C THR A 77 -16.95 -7.02 -22.68
N GLN A 78 -16.05 -8.00 -22.74
CA GLN A 78 -15.30 -8.46 -21.56
C GLN A 78 -14.44 -7.34 -20.95
N ARG A 79 -13.76 -6.53 -21.78
CA ARG A 79 -12.96 -5.39 -21.31
C ARG A 79 -13.82 -4.32 -20.66
N LEU A 80 -14.98 -4.04 -21.27
CA LEU A 80 -15.95 -3.09 -20.74
C LEU A 80 -16.52 -3.54 -19.39
N LEU A 81 -16.89 -4.82 -19.26
CA LEU A 81 -17.34 -5.43 -18.01
C LEU A 81 -16.31 -5.24 -16.89
N LYS A 82 -15.03 -5.56 -17.14
CA LYS A 82 -13.95 -5.38 -16.15
C LYS A 82 -13.78 -3.91 -15.73
N THR A 83 -13.90 -3.00 -16.68
CA THR A 83 -13.81 -1.54 -16.42
C THR A 83 -14.97 -1.10 -15.53
N LEU A 84 -16.18 -1.58 -15.83
CA LEU A 84 -17.39 -1.22 -15.09
C LEU A 84 -17.41 -1.80 -13.68
N GLU A 85 -16.94 -3.04 -13.49
CA GLU A 85 -16.77 -3.64 -12.17
C GLU A 85 -15.78 -2.84 -11.32
N LEU A 86 -14.71 -2.31 -11.91
CA LEU A 86 -13.77 -1.41 -11.22
C LEU A 86 -14.40 -0.06 -10.88
N GLU A 87 -15.14 0.56 -11.80
CA GLU A 87 -15.86 1.82 -11.55
C GLU A 87 -16.88 1.66 -10.42
N LYS A 88 -17.67 0.57 -10.45
CA LYS A 88 -18.61 0.25 -9.39
C LYS A 88 -17.89 0.08 -8.05
N ARG A 89 -16.80 -0.69 -7.99
CA ARG A 89 -16.03 -0.87 -6.75
C ARG A 89 -15.50 0.45 -6.20
N LYS A 90 -15.06 1.38 -7.07
CA LYS A 90 -14.62 2.72 -6.66
C LYS A 90 -15.79 3.55 -6.12
N MET A 91 -16.95 3.50 -6.77
CA MET A 91 -18.16 4.17 -6.31
C MET A 91 -18.63 3.60 -4.97
N ASP A 92 -18.75 2.28 -4.84
CA ASP A 92 -19.15 1.60 -3.61
C ASP A 92 -18.18 1.95 -2.47
N ALA A 93 -16.87 1.94 -2.73
CA ALA A 93 -15.85 2.34 -1.75
C ALA A 93 -15.96 3.82 -1.36
N ALA A 94 -16.28 4.72 -2.30
CA ALA A 94 -16.51 6.13 -2.01
C ALA A 94 -17.79 6.34 -1.20
N ASN A 95 -18.87 5.64 -1.54
CA ASN A 95 -20.14 5.67 -0.79
C ASN A 95 -20.03 5.04 0.59
N TYR A 96 -19.05 4.15 0.79
CA TYR A 96 -18.74 3.56 2.09
C TYR A 96 -17.99 4.54 3.00
N GLN A 97 -17.38 5.60 2.46
CA GLN A 97 -16.61 6.56 3.24
C GLN A 97 -17.52 7.37 4.16
N ASP A 98 -17.12 7.46 5.42
CA ASP A 98 -17.89 8.07 6.49
C ASP A 98 -16.92 8.37 7.65
N ASP A 99 -16.52 9.62 7.81
CA ASP A 99 -15.49 10.03 8.77
C ASP A 99 -15.94 9.83 10.23
N GLU A 100 -17.24 9.97 10.52
CA GLU A 100 -17.79 9.73 11.86
C GLU A 100 -17.70 8.25 12.21
N LYS A 101 -18.14 7.36 11.32
CA LYS A 101 -18.00 5.91 11.52
C LYS A 101 -16.54 5.46 11.53
N ALA A 102 -15.67 6.14 10.78
CA ALA A 102 -14.24 5.90 10.84
C ALA A 102 -13.69 6.21 12.24
N GLU A 103 -14.10 7.33 12.83
CA GLU A 103 -13.69 7.72 14.17
C GLU A 103 -14.21 6.73 15.22
N GLU A 104 -15.47 6.32 15.14
CA GLU A 104 -16.03 5.30 16.03
C GLU A 104 -15.27 3.97 15.96
N ALA A 105 -15.00 3.48 14.74
CA ALA A 105 -14.20 2.27 14.52
C ALA A 105 -12.78 2.43 15.06
N LYS A 106 -12.14 3.59 14.85
CA LYS A 106 -10.84 3.89 15.44
C LYS A 106 -10.87 3.84 16.97
N GLN A 107 -11.92 4.37 17.61
CA GLN A 107 -12.05 4.33 19.07
C GLN A 107 -12.28 2.91 19.60
N ARG A 108 -13.10 2.09 18.92
CA ARG A 108 -13.23 0.66 19.25
C ARG A 108 -11.89 -0.06 19.10
N GLY A 109 -11.15 0.21 18.03
CA GLY A 109 -9.80 -0.30 17.82
C GLY A 109 -8.84 0.09 18.94
N ASN A 110 -8.88 1.34 19.38
CA ASN A 110 -8.08 1.83 20.52
C ASN A 110 -8.42 1.08 21.82
N ASN A 111 -9.71 0.81 22.07
CA ASN A 111 -10.16 0.07 23.25
C ASN A 111 -9.67 -1.38 23.22
N PHE A 112 -9.84 -2.08 22.09
CA PHE A 112 -9.29 -3.43 21.93
C PHE A 112 -7.76 -3.46 22.06
N PHE A 113 -7.07 -2.45 21.52
CA PHE A 113 -5.62 -2.33 21.67
C PHE A 113 -5.20 -2.18 23.14
N ARG A 114 -5.89 -1.33 23.91
CA ARG A 114 -5.63 -1.18 25.35
C ARG A 114 -5.86 -2.49 26.13
N ASN A 115 -6.86 -3.27 25.72
CA ASN A 115 -7.17 -4.58 26.31
C ASN A 115 -6.26 -5.72 25.81
N LYS A 116 -5.27 -5.42 24.97
CA LYS A 116 -4.38 -6.41 24.33
C LYS A 116 -5.10 -7.40 23.40
N GLU A 117 -6.29 -7.04 22.94
CA GLU A 117 -7.07 -7.81 21.97
C GLU A 117 -6.67 -7.44 20.53
N TRP A 118 -5.41 -7.72 20.17
CA TRP A 118 -4.76 -7.21 18.96
C TRP A 118 -5.50 -7.53 17.66
N ALA A 119 -5.98 -8.77 17.50
CA ALA A 119 -6.70 -9.19 16.30
C ALA A 119 -8.02 -8.43 16.11
N LYS A 120 -8.70 -8.08 17.21
CA LYS A 120 -9.92 -7.25 17.14
C LYS A 120 -9.58 -5.79 16.84
N ALA A 121 -8.51 -5.28 17.45
CA ALA A 121 -8.01 -3.92 17.16
C ALA A 121 -7.67 -3.74 15.68
N ILE A 122 -6.96 -4.70 15.09
CA ILE A 122 -6.62 -4.71 13.65
C ILE A 122 -7.89 -4.62 12.80
N LYS A 123 -8.89 -5.47 13.06
CA LYS A 123 -10.16 -5.46 12.30
C LYS A 123 -10.86 -4.11 12.36
N GLU A 124 -10.93 -3.50 13.54
CA GLU A 124 -11.56 -2.18 13.69
C GLU A 124 -10.75 -1.06 13.02
N TYR A 125 -9.41 -1.10 13.07
CA TYR A 125 -8.59 -0.13 12.34
C TYR A 125 -8.68 -0.31 10.82
N GLU A 126 -8.71 -1.54 10.31
CA GLU A 126 -8.94 -1.81 8.89
C GLU A 126 -10.30 -1.30 8.42
N GLU A 127 -11.33 -1.47 9.24
CA GLU A 127 -12.65 -0.90 8.97
C GLU A 127 -12.59 0.64 8.97
N ALA A 128 -11.93 1.24 9.96
CA ALA A 128 -11.74 2.69 10.01
C ALA A 128 -10.98 3.23 8.78
N ILE A 129 -10.00 2.49 8.24
CA ILE A 129 -9.29 2.84 7.00
C ILE A 129 -10.22 2.73 5.77
N LYS A 130 -11.12 1.74 5.70
CA LYS A 130 -12.09 1.65 4.60
C LYS A 130 -13.03 2.85 4.59
N ARG A 131 -13.43 3.32 5.77
CA ARG A 131 -14.29 4.50 5.97
C ARG A 131 -13.57 5.83 5.73
N SER A 132 -12.30 5.93 6.11
CA SER A 132 -11.49 7.14 5.94
C SER A 132 -10.08 6.79 5.44
N PRO A 133 -9.91 6.48 4.13
CA PRO A 133 -8.66 5.94 3.59
C PRO A 133 -7.47 6.90 3.59
N LYS A 134 -7.73 8.20 3.80
CA LYS A 134 -6.75 9.29 3.80
C LYS A 134 -6.28 9.73 5.20
N ASN A 135 -6.66 9.00 6.25
CA ASN A 135 -6.34 9.38 7.63
C ASN A 135 -5.08 8.65 8.11
N ALA A 136 -3.94 9.37 8.09
CA ALA A 136 -2.64 8.87 8.52
C ALA A 136 -2.60 8.36 9.97
N PRO A 137 -3.22 9.04 10.97
CA PRO A 137 -3.30 8.52 12.33
C PRO A 137 -3.88 7.10 12.46
N ILE A 138 -4.92 6.74 11.70
CA ILE A 138 -5.51 5.40 11.76
C ILE A 138 -4.51 4.34 11.27
N ARG A 139 -3.79 4.62 10.16
CA ARG A 139 -2.75 3.71 9.64
C ARG A 139 -1.60 3.53 10.63
N ASN A 140 -1.19 4.58 11.33
CA ASN A 140 -0.21 4.49 12.41
C ASN A 140 -0.70 3.61 13.59
N ASN A 141 -1.99 3.65 13.90
CA ASN A 141 -2.55 2.79 14.95
C ASN A 141 -2.64 1.33 14.49
N LEU A 142 -2.98 1.08 13.22
CA LEU A 142 -2.96 -0.25 12.63
C LEU A 142 -1.55 -0.84 12.64
N SER A 143 -0.53 -0.08 12.22
CA SER A 143 0.85 -0.57 12.24
C SER A 143 1.30 -0.93 13.66
N ALA A 144 0.93 -0.13 14.66
CA ALA A 144 1.19 -0.46 16.06
C ALA A 144 0.53 -1.80 16.48
N ALA A 145 -0.70 -2.09 16.03
CA ALA A 145 -1.38 -3.34 16.32
C ALA A 145 -0.75 -4.54 15.60
N LEU A 146 -0.32 -4.36 14.35
CA LEU A 146 0.40 -5.37 13.56
C LEU A 146 1.74 -5.73 14.21
N CYS A 147 2.48 -4.75 14.75
CA CYS A 147 3.68 -5.03 15.53
C CYS A 147 3.42 -5.95 16.73
N LYS A 148 2.26 -5.82 17.39
CA LYS A 148 1.93 -6.64 18.57
C LYS A 148 1.67 -8.10 18.26
N ILE A 149 1.34 -8.43 17.00
CA ILE A 149 1.19 -9.80 16.53
C ILE A 149 2.41 -10.31 15.75
N GLY A 150 3.48 -9.51 15.66
CA GLY A 150 4.71 -9.87 14.96
C GLY A 150 4.67 -9.67 13.44
N ASP A 151 3.61 -9.08 12.87
CA ASP A 151 3.56 -8.75 11.44
C ASP A 151 4.28 -7.43 11.15
N PHE A 152 5.61 -7.45 11.22
CA PHE A 152 6.42 -6.26 11.00
C PHE A 152 6.39 -5.79 9.54
N ASN A 153 6.28 -6.71 8.58
CA ASN A 153 6.17 -6.38 7.16
C ASN A 153 4.84 -5.72 6.81
N GLY A 154 3.73 -6.16 7.41
CA GLY A 154 2.45 -5.47 7.32
C GLY A 154 2.50 -4.11 8.02
N ALA A 155 3.08 -4.04 9.21
CA ALA A 155 3.23 -2.78 9.95
C ALA A 155 4.03 -1.73 9.15
N LYS A 156 5.14 -2.14 8.52
CA LYS A 156 5.97 -1.27 7.68
C LYS A 156 5.19 -0.71 6.48
N ARG A 157 4.44 -1.57 5.77
CA ARG A 157 3.58 -1.14 4.66
C ARG A 157 2.53 -0.10 5.08
N GLU A 158 1.92 -0.28 6.25
CA GLU A 158 0.91 0.67 6.72
C GLU A 158 1.50 1.97 7.25
N ILE A 159 2.68 1.93 7.86
CA ILE A 159 3.35 3.16 8.31
C ILE A 159 3.92 3.97 7.14
N ASP A 160 4.44 3.31 6.10
CA ASP A 160 4.88 3.99 4.88
C ASP A 160 3.72 4.73 4.21
N LYS A 161 2.56 4.09 4.07
CA LYS A 161 1.33 4.75 3.60
C LYS A 161 0.88 5.90 4.52
N ALA A 162 1.10 5.81 5.83
CA ALA A 162 0.77 6.90 6.74
C ALA A 162 1.64 8.13 6.47
N ILE A 163 2.94 7.93 6.21
CA ILE A 163 3.90 8.98 5.84
C ILE A 163 3.58 9.55 4.45
N GLU A 164 3.21 8.71 3.48
CA GLU A 164 2.77 9.17 2.15
C GLU A 164 1.52 10.08 2.22
N LEU A 165 0.62 9.80 3.18
CA LEU A 165 -0.60 10.59 3.39
C LEU A 165 -0.34 11.90 4.13
N ASP A 166 0.57 11.89 5.10
CA ASP A 166 0.98 13.07 5.88
C ASP A 166 2.47 12.99 6.22
N ASP A 167 3.29 13.64 5.40
CA ASP A 167 4.75 13.67 5.51
C ASP A 167 5.25 14.48 6.70
N LYS A 168 4.38 15.24 7.38
CA LYS A 168 4.67 16.01 8.60
C LYS A 168 4.24 15.29 9.86
N TYR A 169 3.62 14.11 9.75
CA TYR A 169 3.16 13.36 10.91
C TYR A 169 4.31 12.66 11.64
N VAL A 170 5.01 13.39 12.51
CA VAL A 170 6.22 12.93 13.23
C VAL A 170 6.04 11.58 13.95
N LYS A 171 4.84 11.31 14.49
CA LYS A 171 4.55 10.03 15.15
C LYS A 171 4.69 8.83 14.21
N ALA A 172 4.43 8.99 12.91
CA ALA A 172 4.62 7.92 11.96
C ALA A 172 6.11 7.59 11.73
N TYR A 173 6.99 8.61 11.71
CA TYR A 173 8.43 8.40 11.64
C TYR A 173 8.98 7.71 12.89
N VAL A 174 8.49 8.09 14.08
CA VAL A 174 8.82 7.38 15.33
C VAL A 174 8.43 5.91 15.22
N ARG A 175 7.18 5.62 14.81
CA ARG A 175 6.68 4.25 14.66
C ARG A 175 7.44 3.45 13.61
N LYS A 176 7.82 4.08 12.49
CA LYS A 176 8.63 3.46 11.44
C LYS A 176 10.01 3.06 11.97
N GLY A 177 10.68 3.96 12.68
CA GLY A 177 11.95 3.63 13.35
C GLY A 177 11.81 2.50 14.36
N GLU A 178 10.72 2.45 15.13
CA GLU A 178 10.44 1.33 16.05
C GLU A 178 10.26 0.00 15.30
N ILE A 179 9.51 0.00 14.19
CA ILE A 179 9.31 -1.18 13.33
C ILE A 179 10.65 -1.66 12.75
N GLU A 180 11.46 -0.75 12.22
CA GLU A 180 12.75 -1.07 11.60
C GLU A 180 13.74 -1.61 12.63
N MET A 181 13.73 -1.09 13.86
CA MET A 181 14.50 -1.68 14.97
C MET A 181 14.04 -3.11 15.30
N LEU A 182 12.73 -3.37 15.33
CA LEU A 182 12.21 -4.73 15.55
C LEU A 182 12.59 -5.69 14.42
N MET A 183 12.76 -5.17 13.20
CA MET A 183 13.26 -5.90 12.04
C MET A 183 14.80 -5.96 11.98
N LYS A 184 15.51 -5.47 13.01
CA LYS A 184 16.98 -5.40 13.07
C LYS A 184 17.62 -4.55 11.95
N GLU A 185 16.83 -3.70 11.28
CA GLU A 185 17.25 -2.77 10.24
C GLU A 185 17.70 -1.43 10.88
N ASN A 186 18.69 -1.48 11.76
CA ASN A 186 19.09 -0.32 12.58
C ASN A 186 19.53 0.91 11.77
N HIS A 187 20.15 0.71 10.59
CA HIS A 187 20.54 1.82 9.72
C HIS A 187 19.33 2.57 9.15
N LYS A 188 18.26 1.86 8.77
CA LYS A 188 17.00 2.48 8.32
C LYS A 188 16.28 3.16 9.47
N ALA A 189 16.29 2.55 10.66
CA ALA A 189 15.68 3.16 11.84
C ALA A 189 16.31 4.52 12.17
N ILE A 190 17.64 4.65 12.05
CA ILE A 190 18.34 5.94 12.19
C ILE A 190 17.81 6.96 11.19
N ASP A 191 17.73 6.60 9.91
CA ASP A 191 17.23 7.49 8.86
C ASP A 191 15.78 7.94 9.14
N SER A 192 14.92 7.00 9.57
CA SER A 192 13.53 7.29 9.93
C SER A 192 13.41 8.26 11.11
N TYR A 193 14.16 8.05 12.20
CA TYR A 193 14.14 8.98 13.33
C TYR A 193 14.73 10.34 12.97
N GLN A 194 15.79 10.38 12.16
CA GLN A 194 16.39 11.61 11.69
C GLN A 194 15.43 12.41 10.79
N ALA A 195 14.68 11.73 9.91
CA ALA A 195 13.63 12.35 9.12
C ALA A 195 12.55 12.97 10.02
N GLY A 196 12.13 12.28 11.08
CA GLY A 196 11.23 12.84 12.09
C GLY A 196 11.80 14.07 12.80
N LEU A 197 13.10 14.08 13.12
CA LEU A 197 13.78 15.23 13.73
C LEU A 197 13.98 16.41 12.79
N ASN A 198 14.07 16.17 11.49
CA ASN A 198 14.11 17.25 10.49
C ASN A 198 12.77 18.01 10.46
N ILE A 199 11.66 17.36 10.82
CA ILE A 199 10.33 17.97 10.93
C ILE A 199 10.12 18.61 12.30
N ASP A 200 10.45 17.89 13.38
CA ASP A 200 10.39 18.37 14.77
C ASP A 200 11.72 18.11 15.48
N PRO A 201 12.67 19.06 15.46
CA PRO A 201 13.96 18.92 16.12
C PRO A 201 13.87 18.73 17.65
N GLY A 202 12.73 19.07 18.25
CA GLY A 202 12.45 18.92 19.67
C GLY A 202 11.99 17.51 20.06
N ASN A 203 11.65 16.65 19.08
CA ASN A 203 10.94 15.41 19.35
C ASN A 203 11.72 14.45 20.25
N VAL A 204 11.21 14.22 21.46
CA VAL A 204 11.87 13.38 22.46
C VAL A 204 11.91 11.92 22.01
N ALA A 205 10.82 11.41 21.42
CA ALA A 205 10.73 10.02 21.02
C ALA A 205 11.72 9.68 19.89
N CYS A 206 11.91 10.57 18.90
CA CYS A 206 12.94 10.37 17.88
C CYS A 206 14.36 10.37 18.48
N LYS A 207 14.66 11.30 19.39
CA LYS A 207 15.97 11.35 20.07
C LYS A 207 16.23 10.09 20.89
N GLU A 208 15.22 9.59 21.59
CA GLU A 208 15.32 8.35 22.35
C GLU A 208 15.48 7.15 21.42
N GLY A 209 14.75 7.12 20.31
CA GLY A 209 14.89 6.11 19.25
C GLY A 209 16.31 6.05 18.68
N LEU A 210 16.91 7.19 18.35
CA LEU A 210 18.31 7.26 17.91
C LEU A 210 19.30 6.74 18.96
N ARG A 211 19.10 7.11 20.24
CA ARG A 211 19.93 6.58 21.33
C ARG A 211 19.83 5.07 21.43
N LYS A 212 18.61 4.51 21.29
CA LYS A 212 18.38 3.06 21.29
C LYS A 212 19.03 2.38 20.08
N CYS A 213 18.95 2.97 18.88
CA CYS A 213 19.63 2.48 17.69
C CYS A 213 21.15 2.43 17.91
N ASN A 214 21.74 3.54 18.38
CA ASN A 214 23.18 3.61 18.63
C ASN A 214 23.63 2.61 19.69
N ALA A 215 22.86 2.45 20.78
CA ALA A 215 23.14 1.43 21.78
C ALA A 215 23.07 0.01 21.21
N ALA A 216 22.08 -0.30 20.35
CA ALA A 216 21.96 -1.59 19.67
C ALA A 216 23.10 -1.84 18.65
N ILE A 217 23.65 -0.77 18.05
CA ILE A 217 24.79 -0.85 17.14
C ILE A 217 26.10 -1.11 17.91
N MET A 218 26.28 -0.48 19.08
CA MET A 218 27.49 -0.62 19.89
C MET A 218 27.50 -1.90 20.74
N ASN A 219 26.35 -2.33 21.25
CA ASN A 219 26.23 -3.50 22.12
C ASN A 219 25.94 -4.78 21.32
N THR A 220 26.85 -5.15 20.41
CA THR A 220 26.73 -6.39 19.61
C THR A 220 27.17 -7.64 20.36
N SER A 221 27.86 -7.49 21.49
CA SER A 221 28.33 -8.58 22.34
C SER A 221 27.19 -9.36 23.01
N GLY A 222 26.01 -8.75 23.17
CA GLY A 222 24.80 -9.42 23.65
C GLY A 222 23.99 -10.15 22.58
N LEU A 223 24.32 -9.99 21.29
CA LEU A 223 23.60 -10.64 20.18
C LEU A 223 24.14 -12.05 19.94
N THR A 224 23.25 -12.99 19.62
CA THR A 224 23.71 -14.30 19.13
C THR A 224 24.33 -14.18 17.74
N GLU A 225 25.16 -15.15 17.36
CA GLU A 225 25.74 -15.18 16.02
C GLU A 225 24.68 -15.24 14.90
N GLU A 226 23.52 -15.83 15.17
CA GLU A 226 22.39 -15.84 14.24
C GLU A 226 21.83 -14.43 14.05
N GLU A 227 21.68 -13.66 15.13
CA GLU A 227 21.15 -12.29 15.06
C GLU A 227 22.12 -11.33 14.35
N LYS A 228 23.42 -11.52 14.57
CA LYS A 228 24.46 -10.76 13.84
C LYS A 228 24.41 -11.06 12.35
N LYS A 229 24.28 -12.34 11.98
CA LYS A 229 24.14 -12.76 10.56
C LYS A 229 22.85 -12.23 9.94
N GLU A 230 21.74 -12.29 10.64
CA GLU A 230 20.45 -11.77 10.17
C GLU A 230 20.54 -10.26 9.89
N ARG A 231 21.11 -9.49 10.82
CA ARG A 231 21.34 -8.06 10.65
C ARG A 231 22.23 -7.78 9.43
N ALA A 232 23.36 -8.47 9.31
CA ALA A 232 24.25 -8.33 8.15
C ALA A 232 23.56 -8.72 6.84
N ALA A 233 22.71 -9.76 6.84
CA ALA A 233 21.95 -10.18 5.67
C ALA A 233 20.93 -9.12 5.24
N HIS A 234 20.22 -8.50 6.18
CA HIS A 234 19.33 -7.37 5.90
C HIS A 234 20.08 -6.17 5.34
N GLY A 235 21.26 -5.85 5.90
CA GLY A 235 22.16 -4.84 5.37
C GLY A 235 22.58 -5.15 3.93
N MET A 236 23.03 -6.36 3.63
CA MET A 236 23.45 -6.77 2.29
C MET A 236 22.31 -6.82 1.27
N ALA A 237 21.06 -7.02 1.71
CA ALA A 237 19.88 -6.98 0.85
C ALA A 237 19.44 -5.54 0.51
N ASP A 238 19.99 -4.53 1.19
CA ASP A 238 19.66 -3.13 0.97
C ASP A 238 20.44 -2.55 -0.24
N PRO A 239 19.76 -2.04 -1.28
CA PRO A 239 20.41 -1.44 -2.44
C PRO A 239 21.33 -0.26 -2.10
N GLU A 240 21.00 0.54 -1.07
CA GLU A 240 21.85 1.65 -0.65
C GLU A 240 23.18 1.15 -0.08
N ILE A 241 23.12 0.11 0.75
CA ILE A 241 24.31 -0.53 1.33
C ILE A 241 25.17 -1.17 0.24
N GLN A 242 24.56 -1.85 -0.73
CA GLN A 242 25.29 -2.40 -1.89
C GLN A 242 25.97 -1.29 -2.70
N SER A 243 25.29 -0.17 -2.91
CA SER A 243 25.87 1.00 -3.57
C SER A 243 27.08 1.53 -2.80
N ILE A 244 26.99 1.64 -1.48
CA ILE A 244 28.12 2.09 -0.65
C ILE A 244 29.30 1.10 -0.73
N LEU A 245 29.04 -0.21 -0.69
CA LEU A 245 30.07 -1.25 -0.78
C LEU A 245 30.74 -1.36 -2.15
N SER A 246 30.10 -0.87 -3.21
CA SER A 246 30.66 -0.85 -4.56
C SER A 246 31.49 0.40 -4.86
N ASP A 247 31.43 1.41 -3.99
CA ASP A 247 32.23 2.62 -4.09
C ASP A 247 33.73 2.29 -3.90
N PRO A 248 34.60 2.53 -4.90
CA PRO A 248 36.03 2.22 -4.82
C PRO A 248 36.73 2.90 -3.64
N VAL A 249 36.32 4.13 -3.30
CA VAL A 249 36.91 4.88 -2.18
C VAL A 249 36.56 4.19 -0.87
N ILE A 250 35.32 3.75 -0.72
CA ILE A 250 34.88 3.05 0.49
C ILE A 250 35.55 1.69 0.61
N ARG A 251 35.69 0.93 -0.49
CA ARG A 251 36.44 -0.34 -0.48
C ARG A 251 37.88 -0.14 -0.05
N GLN A 252 38.55 0.89 -0.56
CA GLN A 252 39.92 1.20 -0.17
C GLN A 252 40.00 1.54 1.32
N VAL A 253 39.09 2.37 1.84
CA VAL A 253 39.04 2.71 3.26
C VAL A 253 38.78 1.47 4.13
N LEU A 254 37.91 0.57 3.70
CA LEU A 254 37.66 -0.71 4.39
C LEU A 254 38.90 -1.61 4.43
N GLN A 255 39.68 -1.64 3.34
CA GLN A 255 40.95 -2.36 3.28
C GLN A 255 42.02 -1.69 4.17
N ASP A 256 42.10 -0.36 4.15
CA ASP A 256 43.06 0.41 4.92
C ASP A 256 42.88 0.23 6.44
N PHE A 257 41.70 -0.15 6.94
CA PHE A 257 41.55 -0.47 8.37
C PHE A 257 42.46 -1.62 8.82
N ASN A 258 42.78 -2.57 7.94
CA ASN A 258 43.73 -3.65 8.22
C ASN A 258 45.15 -3.30 7.76
N ASP A 259 45.29 -2.75 6.56
CA ASP A 259 46.61 -2.57 5.91
C ASP A 259 47.32 -1.28 6.34
N ASN A 260 46.58 -0.20 6.61
CA ASN A 260 47.10 1.11 6.99
C ASN A 260 46.12 1.92 7.86
N PRO A 261 46.04 1.64 9.17
CA PRO A 261 45.07 2.28 10.06
C PRO A 261 45.15 3.81 10.11
N GLN A 262 46.33 4.40 9.86
CA GLN A 262 46.49 5.85 9.80
C GLN A 262 45.80 6.46 8.58
N ALA A 263 45.89 5.80 7.42
CA ALA A 263 45.20 6.24 6.20
C ALA A 263 43.68 6.14 6.35
N ALA A 264 43.17 5.03 6.90
CA ALA A 264 41.75 4.86 7.21
C ALA A 264 41.25 5.98 8.15
N GLN A 265 41.96 6.26 9.23
CA GLN A 265 41.60 7.32 10.18
C GLN A 265 41.62 8.72 9.55
N SER A 266 42.53 8.96 8.59
CA SER A 266 42.57 10.22 7.84
C SER A 266 41.37 10.36 6.91
N ALA A 267 40.96 9.28 6.23
CA ALA A 267 39.79 9.27 5.36
C ALA A 267 38.48 9.50 6.13
N LEU A 268 38.39 9.03 7.38
CA LEU A 268 37.22 9.27 8.24
C LEU A 268 37.05 10.75 8.65
N LYS A 269 38.01 11.63 8.38
CA LYS A 269 37.84 13.08 8.58
C LYS A 269 36.87 13.68 7.56
N ASP A 270 36.68 13.04 6.41
CA ASP A 270 35.66 13.43 5.45
C ASP A 270 34.28 13.00 5.96
N PRO A 271 33.34 13.93 6.20
CA PRO A 271 31.99 13.60 6.68
C PRO A 271 31.23 12.65 5.75
N ILE A 272 31.45 12.70 4.44
CA ILE A 272 30.77 11.85 3.47
C ILE A 272 31.25 10.40 3.64
N ILE A 273 32.56 10.20 3.74
CA ILE A 273 33.16 8.88 3.95
C ILE A 273 32.74 8.34 5.32
N SER A 274 32.86 9.16 6.37
CA SER A 274 32.46 8.79 7.73
C SER A 274 31.00 8.34 7.82
N ASN A 275 30.07 9.09 7.21
CA ASN A 275 28.65 8.74 7.20
C ASN A 275 28.38 7.41 6.48
N LYS A 276 29.04 7.17 5.34
CA LYS A 276 28.94 5.90 4.61
C LYS A 276 29.44 4.73 5.45
N ILE A 277 30.61 4.86 6.09
CA ILE A 277 31.18 3.83 6.97
C ILE A 277 30.28 3.59 8.18
N ASN A 278 29.78 4.65 8.83
CA ASN A 278 28.83 4.54 9.95
C ASN A 278 27.55 3.82 9.53
N LYS A 279 27.05 4.05 8.32
CA LYS A 279 25.88 3.36 7.77
C LYS A 279 26.15 1.87 7.52
N LEU A 280 27.35 1.50 7.05
CA LEU A 280 27.78 0.09 6.93
C LEU A 280 27.90 -0.62 8.30
N ILE A 281 28.37 0.09 9.32
CA ILE A 281 28.43 -0.42 10.69
C ILE A 281 27.02 -0.57 11.26
N ALA A 282 26.16 0.43 11.05
CA ALA A 282 24.76 0.40 11.48
C ALA A 282 23.98 -0.75 10.83
N SER A 283 24.24 -1.06 9.56
CA SER A 283 23.62 -2.20 8.87
C SER A 283 24.20 -3.56 9.29
N GLY A 284 25.30 -3.57 10.06
CA GLY A 284 25.95 -4.79 10.56
C GLY A 284 26.78 -5.53 9.52
N VAL A 285 26.93 -4.98 8.31
CA VAL A 285 27.77 -5.57 7.26
C VAL A 285 29.25 -5.42 7.59
N VAL A 286 29.63 -4.30 8.22
CA VAL A 286 30.97 -4.07 8.74
C VAL A 286 30.92 -4.18 10.26
N GLN A 287 31.75 -5.06 10.82
CA GLN A 287 31.89 -5.20 12.27
C GLN A 287 33.03 -4.29 12.74
N THR A 288 32.78 -3.48 13.76
CA THR A 288 33.85 -2.87 14.54
C THR A 288 34.40 -3.93 15.47
N GLY A 289 35.67 -4.30 15.30
CA GLY A 289 36.38 -5.27 16.13
C GLY A 289 36.51 -4.83 17.60
#